data_AF-A0A3N2M095-F1
#
_entry.id   AF-A0A3N2M095-F1
#
_cell.length_a   1.000
_cell.length_b   1.000
_cell.length_c   1.000
_cell.angle_alpha   90.00
_cell.angle_beta   90.00
_cell.angle_gamma   90.00
#
_symmetry.space_group_name_H-M   'P 1'
#
loop_
_entity.id
_entity.type
_entity.pdbx_description
1 polymer ?
#
loop_
_entity_poly.entity_id
_entity_poly.type
_entity_poly.pdbx_seq_one_letter_code
_entity_poly.pdbx_strand_id
1 'polypeptide(L)'
;MHILVAFFAIFLFFVPSLYAIEFDDYDSLTSHIVKAADNGDAKARYYLVINYLDGKNGFKKNVAESYRWAKMLAENGDSEIQYLLATNNALKPYVENRGKDQIFWLEQASNAKHPLAMEKYGEYLYKKEDYSKAVPILMDAVMEGHSIKSVFYLGYCFKFGLGIKQDLKQSAEQFNLFIKLSESLNGMGKAELIDSEMVVAAYYETSQNYMTGEGVDSDLQLAFQNIEKALSKTSSNRGSRNYTLLCDLKGSILLLLGKNSEAKRIWEEIVVMDPSYPSESTTFFCASMTDNVDFLIPSSNINNNKTFAIVIANENYKRVPNVPFAHNDGNIFRKYLISSFGVPEENIEYFEDASLNDIKYALANVSQRCTAFRDQVSVIVYYAGHGVPDDKTAEAFLLPVDGFGTDPSSGLNLDDFYASLSEMPAKSIVVLLDACFSGAKRDGGMLMATRGITIKPKIQVPDGKLIVLSATSNDETAFPIEKQKHGLFTYTLLRKIQETGGDITWGELADYVTATVKNRSIDINGKLQTPTVSVSSSMKDIWRNLKLR
;
A
#
# COMPACT_ATOMS: atom_id res chain seq x y z
N MET A 1 15.06 32.63 -17.48
CA MET A 1 15.16 33.81 -18.37
C MET A 1 16.30 33.68 -19.40
N HIS A 2 16.72 32.47 -19.79
CA HIS A 2 17.84 32.27 -20.73
C HIS A 2 17.59 31.25 -21.86
N ILE A 3 16.36 30.75 -22.04
CA ILE A 3 16.08 29.74 -23.08
C ILE A 3 15.45 30.32 -24.35
N LEU A 4 14.84 31.51 -24.31
CA LEU A 4 14.37 32.19 -25.53
C LEU A 4 15.51 32.75 -26.41
N VAL A 5 16.76 32.72 -25.93
CA VAL A 5 17.91 33.32 -26.65
C VAL A 5 18.62 32.29 -27.56
N ALA A 6 18.40 30.99 -27.37
CA ALA A 6 19.23 29.96 -28.01
C ALA A 6 18.85 29.62 -29.47
N PHE A 7 17.65 29.97 -29.94
CA PHE A 7 17.28 29.75 -31.36
C PHE A 7 17.62 30.93 -32.28
N PHE A 8 18.12 32.05 -31.74
CA PHE A 8 18.30 33.28 -32.51
C PHE A 8 19.75 33.59 -32.94
N ALA A 9 20.70 32.68 -32.69
CA ALA A 9 22.10 32.88 -33.09
C ALA A 9 22.41 32.41 -34.54
N ILE A 10 21.50 31.70 -35.21
CA ILE A 10 21.74 31.17 -36.57
C ILE A 10 21.06 32.01 -37.67
N PHE A 11 20.20 32.97 -37.34
CA PHE A 11 19.49 33.79 -38.33
C PHE A 11 20.15 35.13 -38.67
N LEU A 12 21.38 35.37 -38.17
CA LEU A 12 22.20 36.53 -38.51
C LEU A 12 23.10 36.32 -39.75
N PHE A 13 23.03 35.17 -40.43
CA PHE A 13 23.96 34.84 -41.52
C PHE A 13 23.39 34.74 -42.95
N PHE A 14 22.09 34.97 -43.19
CA PHE A 14 21.54 34.91 -44.56
C PHE A 14 20.59 36.04 -44.96
N VAL A 15 20.97 37.29 -44.66
CA VAL A 15 20.65 38.43 -45.56
C VAL A 15 21.86 39.38 -45.69
N PRO A 16 23.02 38.97 -46.26
CA PRO A 16 24.07 39.91 -46.62
C PRO A 16 23.87 40.40 -48.05
N SER A 17 22.88 41.27 -48.31
CA SER A 17 22.83 42.13 -49.51
C SER A 17 21.55 42.97 -49.58
N LEU A 18 21.41 43.95 -48.68
CA LEU A 18 20.83 45.28 -48.90
C LEU A 18 20.72 45.93 -47.51
N TYR A 19 21.26 47.13 -47.33
CA TYR A 19 21.43 47.86 -46.05
C TYR A 19 22.66 47.51 -45.20
N ALA A 20 23.82 47.44 -45.86
CA ALA A 20 25.00 48.10 -45.29
C ALA A 20 24.87 49.60 -45.63
N ILE A 21 24.07 50.33 -44.85
CA ILE A 21 24.20 51.78 -44.73
C ILE A 21 24.79 51.98 -43.34
N GLU A 22 26.02 52.47 -43.29
CA GLU A 22 26.61 53.06 -42.08
C GLU A 22 25.68 54.20 -41.63
N PHE A 23 24.78 53.92 -40.69
CA PHE A 23 24.06 54.95 -39.97
C PHE A 23 24.90 55.34 -38.76
N ASP A 24 25.66 56.43 -38.90
CA ASP A 24 26.30 57.14 -37.77
C ASP A 24 25.26 57.83 -36.84
N ASP A 25 23.96 57.63 -37.10
CA ASP A 25 22.85 58.23 -36.37
C ASP A 25 21.73 57.20 -36.10
N TYR A 26 21.66 56.71 -34.86
CA TYR A 26 20.65 55.77 -34.39
C TYR A 26 19.22 56.32 -34.49
N ASP A 27 19.03 57.64 -34.53
CA ASP A 27 17.69 58.26 -34.65
C ASP A 27 17.12 58.08 -36.07
N SER A 28 17.98 58.13 -37.10
CA SER A 28 17.58 57.90 -38.49
C SER A 28 17.19 56.45 -38.75
N LEU A 29 17.94 55.48 -38.18
CA LEU A 29 17.61 54.06 -38.25
C LEU A 29 16.28 53.74 -37.56
N THR A 30 16.08 54.30 -36.36
CA THR A 30 14.83 54.15 -35.60
C THR A 30 13.63 54.66 -36.39
N SER A 31 13.76 55.82 -37.04
CA SER A 31 12.71 56.42 -37.88
C SER A 31 12.33 55.53 -39.08
N HIS A 32 13.31 54.92 -39.76
CA HIS A 32 13.04 54.01 -40.88
C HIS A 32 12.31 52.74 -40.44
N ILE A 33 12.71 52.16 -39.31
CA ILE A 33 12.08 50.94 -38.77
C ILE A 33 10.64 51.22 -38.33
N VAL A 34 10.38 52.36 -37.67
CA VAL A 34 9.03 52.78 -37.28
C VAL A 34 8.14 52.97 -38.51
N LYS A 35 8.64 53.63 -39.56
CA LYS A 35 7.89 53.80 -40.82
C LYS A 35 7.56 52.45 -41.48
N ALA A 36 8.51 51.52 -41.52
CA ALA A 36 8.25 50.18 -42.05
C ALA A 36 7.18 49.45 -41.22
N ALA A 37 7.23 49.55 -39.90
CA ALA A 37 6.27 48.95 -38.99
C ALA A 37 4.87 49.58 -39.12
N ASP A 38 4.77 50.90 -39.28
CA ASP A 38 3.50 51.60 -39.55
C ASP A 38 2.90 51.14 -40.89
N ASN A 39 3.75 50.89 -41.91
CA ASN A 39 3.33 50.44 -43.24
C ASN A 39 2.90 48.96 -43.32
N GLY A 40 2.93 48.19 -42.24
CA GLY A 40 2.49 46.79 -42.27
C GLY A 40 3.58 45.76 -42.04
N ASP A 41 4.85 46.14 -42.03
CA ASP A 41 5.95 45.17 -41.98
C ASP A 41 6.00 44.45 -40.62
N ALA A 42 5.65 43.16 -40.63
CA ALA A 42 5.61 42.32 -39.43
C ALA A 42 7.00 42.14 -38.78
N LYS A 43 8.07 42.07 -39.58
CA LYS A 43 9.44 41.95 -39.06
C LYS A 43 9.87 43.23 -38.38
N ALA A 44 9.54 44.38 -38.97
CA ALA A 44 9.80 45.68 -38.36
C ALA A 44 9.04 45.83 -37.04
N ARG A 45 7.75 45.45 -36.99
CA ARG A 45 6.97 45.44 -35.75
C ARG A 45 7.58 44.53 -34.69
N TYR A 46 7.98 43.31 -35.06
CA TYR A 46 8.59 42.36 -34.12
C TYR A 46 9.89 42.91 -33.56
N TYR A 47 10.73 43.52 -34.41
CA TYR A 47 11.96 44.17 -34.01
C TYR A 47 11.68 45.30 -33.00
N LEU A 48 10.66 46.13 -33.23
CA LEU A 48 10.26 47.18 -32.29
C LEU A 48 9.75 46.61 -30.96
N VAL A 49 8.98 45.52 -30.96
CA VAL A 49 8.51 44.86 -29.72
C VAL A 49 9.68 44.51 -28.82
N ILE A 50 10.69 43.79 -29.33
CA ILE A 50 11.82 43.32 -28.54
C ILE A 50 12.71 44.48 -28.08
N ASN A 51 13.02 45.41 -28.98
CA ASN A 51 13.96 46.50 -28.67
C ASN A 51 13.36 47.55 -27.72
N TYR A 52 12.06 47.87 -27.84
CA TYR A 52 11.40 48.74 -26.86
C TYR A 52 11.19 48.04 -25.51
N LEU A 53 11.03 46.72 -25.47
CA LEU A 53 10.86 45.98 -24.21
C LEU A 53 12.14 45.98 -23.37
N ASP A 54 13.28 45.78 -24.03
CA ASP A 54 14.59 45.64 -23.38
C ASP A 54 15.39 46.95 -23.34
N GLY A 55 15.08 47.92 -24.20
CA GLY A 55 15.85 49.15 -24.36
C GLY A 55 17.23 48.90 -24.98
N LYS A 56 17.27 48.26 -26.16
CA LYS A 56 18.50 47.84 -26.86
C LYS A 56 18.59 48.43 -28.28
N ASN A 57 19.76 48.34 -28.90
CA ASN A 57 20.01 48.70 -30.31
C ASN A 57 19.55 50.13 -30.68
N GLY A 58 19.81 51.09 -29.79
CA GLY A 58 19.42 52.50 -29.97
C GLY A 58 18.03 52.86 -29.45
N PHE A 59 17.22 51.89 -29.00
CA PHE A 59 15.90 52.14 -28.45
C PHE A 59 15.96 52.37 -26.93
N LYS A 60 15.30 53.43 -26.45
CA LYS A 60 15.02 53.57 -25.01
C LYS A 60 13.91 52.61 -24.62
N LYS A 61 14.05 51.96 -23.47
CA LYS A 61 13.01 51.06 -22.94
C LYS A 61 11.67 51.80 -22.84
N ASN A 62 10.67 51.30 -23.54
CA ASN A 62 9.32 51.84 -23.60
C ASN A 62 8.30 50.71 -23.74
N VAL A 63 7.81 50.24 -22.59
CA VAL A 63 6.89 49.08 -22.53
C VAL A 63 5.54 49.40 -23.18
N ALA A 64 5.11 50.67 -23.17
CA ALA A 64 3.87 51.09 -23.83
C ALA A 64 3.96 50.98 -25.34
N GLU A 65 5.06 51.44 -25.95
CA GLU A 65 5.30 51.27 -27.38
C GLU A 65 5.53 49.80 -27.75
N SER A 66 6.27 49.05 -26.94
CA SER A 66 6.40 47.59 -27.12
C SER A 66 5.03 46.92 -27.15
N TYR A 67 4.13 47.24 -26.21
CA TYR A 67 2.77 46.75 -26.19
C TYR A 67 1.96 47.18 -27.42
N ARG A 68 2.09 48.44 -27.88
CA ARG A 68 1.39 48.94 -29.08
C ARG A 68 1.67 48.06 -30.29
N TRP A 69 2.95 47.79 -30.55
CA TRP A 69 3.38 46.94 -31.66
C TRP A 69 3.03 45.47 -31.45
N ALA A 70 3.19 44.97 -30.22
CA ALA A 70 2.87 43.59 -29.88
C ALA A 70 1.38 43.30 -30.08
N LYS A 71 0.51 44.23 -29.67
CA LYS A 71 -0.92 44.11 -29.87
C LYS A 71 -1.28 43.96 -31.35
N MET A 72 -0.69 44.77 -32.23
CA MET A 72 -0.96 44.69 -33.68
C MET A 72 -0.54 43.35 -34.28
N LEU A 73 0.60 42.81 -33.86
CA LEU A 73 1.04 41.47 -34.31
C LEU A 73 0.13 40.37 -33.77
N ALA A 74 -0.21 40.44 -32.48
CA ALA A 74 -1.08 39.46 -31.83
C ALA A 74 -2.51 39.44 -32.43
N GLU A 75 -3.08 40.60 -32.75
CA GLU A 75 -4.39 40.72 -33.42
C GLU A 75 -4.38 40.17 -34.84
N ASN A 76 -3.21 40.13 -35.49
CA ASN A 76 -3.02 39.49 -36.80
C ASN A 76 -2.68 37.99 -36.71
N GLY A 77 -2.72 37.39 -35.52
CA GLY A 77 -2.52 35.95 -35.33
C GLY A 77 -1.09 35.51 -35.07
N ASP A 78 -0.15 36.42 -34.79
CA ASP A 78 1.23 36.06 -34.44
C ASP A 78 1.28 35.36 -33.07
N SER A 79 1.45 34.03 -33.09
CA SER A 79 1.34 33.18 -31.91
C SER A 79 2.49 33.38 -30.90
N GLU A 80 3.69 33.74 -31.36
CA GLU A 80 4.83 34.07 -30.51
C GLU A 80 4.55 35.35 -29.72
N ILE A 81 3.98 36.37 -30.39
CA ILE A 81 3.62 37.62 -29.73
C ILE A 81 2.41 37.46 -28.82
N GLN A 82 1.41 36.65 -29.20
CA GLN A 82 0.30 36.30 -28.30
C GLN A 82 0.82 35.63 -27.02
N TYR A 83 1.75 34.67 -27.15
CA TYR A 83 2.40 34.05 -25.99
C TYR A 83 3.22 35.05 -25.16
N LEU A 84 3.93 35.97 -25.80
CA LEU A 84 4.67 37.04 -25.14
C LEU A 84 3.74 37.95 -24.32
N LEU A 85 2.60 38.37 -24.90
CA LEU A 85 1.59 39.18 -24.19
C LEU A 85 1.00 38.43 -22.99
N ALA A 86 0.80 37.12 -23.12
CA ALA A 86 0.28 36.29 -22.03
C ALA A 86 1.26 36.13 -20.86
N THR A 87 2.57 36.05 -21.13
CA THR A 87 3.56 35.58 -20.14
C THR A 87 4.56 36.63 -19.66
N ASN A 88 4.70 37.77 -20.36
CA ASN A 88 5.69 38.77 -20.00
C ASN A 88 5.20 39.71 -18.89
N ASN A 89 5.93 39.74 -17.77
CA ASN A 89 5.59 40.57 -16.61
C ASN A 89 5.59 42.08 -16.88
N ALA A 90 6.41 42.58 -17.82
CA ALA A 90 6.41 44.00 -18.15
C ALA A 90 5.17 44.39 -18.97
N LEU A 91 4.71 43.52 -19.87
CA LEU A 91 3.52 43.76 -20.70
C LEU A 91 2.21 43.50 -19.94
N LYS A 92 2.23 42.67 -18.90
CA LYS A 92 1.07 42.29 -18.08
C LYS A 92 0.17 43.48 -17.67
N PRO A 93 0.68 44.57 -17.05
CA PRO A 93 -0.18 45.69 -16.65
C PRO A 93 -0.87 46.38 -17.83
N TYR A 94 -0.24 46.39 -19.00
CA TYR A 94 -0.83 46.98 -20.21
C TYR A 94 -1.92 46.08 -20.80
N VAL A 95 -1.73 44.76 -20.78
CA VAL A 95 -2.74 43.79 -21.22
C VAL A 95 -4.02 43.95 -20.39
N GLU A 96 -3.89 43.91 -19.06
CA GLU A 96 -5.01 43.97 -18.12
C GLU A 96 -5.77 45.31 -18.20
N ASN A 97 -5.04 46.44 -18.20
CA ASN A 97 -5.65 47.78 -18.27
C ASN A 97 -6.38 48.07 -19.58
N ARG A 98 -6.15 47.27 -20.64
CA ARG A 98 -6.75 47.46 -21.97
C ARG A 98 -7.90 46.47 -22.24
N GLY A 99 -8.38 45.77 -21.21
CA GLY A 99 -9.60 44.96 -21.26
C GLY A 99 -9.43 43.56 -21.86
N LYS A 100 -8.18 43.06 -21.99
CA LYS A 100 -7.89 41.67 -22.36
C LYS A 100 -7.23 40.97 -21.17
N ASP A 101 -7.64 39.74 -20.89
CA ASP A 101 -6.96 38.88 -19.91
C ASP A 101 -5.69 38.28 -20.54
N GLN A 102 -4.65 38.04 -19.74
CA GLN A 102 -3.49 37.25 -20.14
C GLN A 102 -3.91 35.86 -20.65
N ILE A 103 -4.93 35.26 -20.03
CA ILE A 103 -5.47 33.97 -20.43
C ILE A 103 -6.09 34.02 -21.83
N PHE A 104 -6.69 35.15 -22.23
CA PHE A 104 -7.20 35.30 -23.60
C PHE A 104 -6.07 35.14 -24.63
N TRP A 105 -4.95 35.85 -24.44
CA TRP A 105 -3.82 35.73 -25.37
C TRP A 105 -3.15 34.35 -25.31
N LEU A 106 -3.15 33.73 -24.14
CA LEU A 106 -2.64 32.37 -23.97
C LEU A 106 -3.47 31.33 -24.73
N GLU A 107 -4.81 31.45 -24.67
CA GLU A 107 -5.74 30.64 -25.43
C GLU A 107 -5.56 30.85 -26.94
N GLN A 108 -5.45 32.10 -27.40
CA GLN A 108 -5.23 32.38 -28.83
C GLN A 108 -3.92 31.74 -29.34
N ALA A 109 -2.82 31.90 -28.58
CA ALA A 109 -1.55 31.28 -28.93
C ALA A 109 -1.62 29.75 -28.93
N SER A 110 -2.34 29.16 -27.96
CA SER A 110 -2.60 27.72 -27.89
C SER A 110 -3.40 27.23 -29.10
N ASN A 111 -4.45 27.95 -29.50
CA ASN A 111 -5.27 27.64 -30.67
C ASN A 111 -4.45 27.73 -31.97
N ALA A 112 -3.46 28.63 -32.02
CA ALA A 112 -2.47 28.73 -33.08
C ALA A 112 -1.32 27.69 -32.98
N LYS A 113 -1.46 26.67 -32.12
CA LYS A 113 -0.51 25.56 -31.92
C LYS A 113 0.88 25.99 -31.43
N HIS A 114 1.00 27.11 -30.72
CA HIS A 114 2.27 27.51 -30.11
C HIS A 114 2.64 26.55 -28.95
N PRO A 115 3.79 25.84 -28.98
CA PRO A 115 4.09 24.74 -28.04
C PRO A 115 4.04 25.13 -26.56
N LEU A 116 4.69 26.23 -26.18
CA LEU A 116 4.70 26.70 -24.79
C LEU A 116 3.34 27.27 -24.35
N ALA A 117 2.52 27.70 -25.30
CA ALA A 117 1.19 28.22 -25.00
C ALA A 117 0.22 27.07 -24.73
N MET A 118 0.28 26.00 -25.53
CA MET A 118 -0.49 24.78 -25.30
C MET A 118 -0.16 24.17 -23.93
N GLU A 119 1.11 24.05 -23.57
CA GLU A 119 1.51 23.56 -22.23
C GLU A 119 0.89 24.42 -21.11
N LYS A 120 1.07 25.74 -21.17
CA LYS A 120 0.60 26.65 -20.10
C LYS A 120 -0.92 26.76 -20.05
N TYR A 121 -1.60 26.76 -21.20
CA TYR A 121 -3.04 26.83 -21.26
C TYR A 121 -3.69 25.53 -20.79
N GLY A 122 -3.12 24.38 -21.19
CA GLY A 122 -3.51 23.07 -20.69
C GLY A 122 -3.33 22.94 -19.17
N GLU A 123 -2.19 23.37 -18.64
CA GLU A 123 -1.94 23.44 -17.19
C GLU A 123 -2.97 24.34 -16.47
N TYR A 124 -3.27 25.52 -17.04
CA TYR A 124 -4.28 26.43 -16.49
C TYR A 124 -5.66 25.77 -16.43
N LEU A 125 -6.11 25.14 -17.52
CA LEU A 125 -7.41 24.45 -17.59
C LEU A 125 -7.47 23.27 -16.62
N TYR A 126 -6.39 22.49 -16.53
CA TYR A 126 -6.28 21.37 -15.57
C TYR A 126 -6.45 21.86 -14.13
N LYS A 127 -5.74 22.94 -13.74
CA LYS A 127 -5.83 23.54 -12.40
C LYS A 127 -7.19 24.19 -12.11
N LYS A 128 -7.96 24.52 -13.16
CA LYS A 128 -9.35 24.98 -13.07
C LYS A 128 -10.37 23.84 -13.10
N GLU A 129 -9.89 22.60 -13.15
CA GLU A 129 -10.72 21.38 -13.24
C GLU A 129 -11.59 21.34 -14.51
N ASP A 130 -11.28 22.15 -15.53
CA ASP A 130 -11.90 22.07 -16.86
C ASP A 130 -11.17 21.01 -17.72
N TYR A 131 -11.18 19.77 -17.21
CA TYR A 131 -10.44 18.67 -17.81
C TYR A 131 -10.88 18.35 -19.24
N SER A 132 -12.16 18.58 -19.54
CA SER A 132 -12.75 18.36 -20.87
C SER A 132 -12.06 19.18 -21.97
N LYS A 133 -11.62 20.40 -21.63
CA LYS A 133 -10.82 21.24 -22.52
C LYS A 133 -9.32 21.03 -22.32
N ALA A 134 -8.87 20.76 -21.09
CA ALA A 134 -7.45 20.58 -20.81
C ALA A 134 -6.85 19.40 -21.59
N VAL A 135 -7.50 18.23 -21.56
CA VAL A 135 -6.98 16.99 -22.16
C VAL A 135 -6.61 17.15 -23.64
N PRO A 136 -7.49 17.62 -24.55
CA PRO A 136 -7.12 17.74 -25.96
C PRO A 136 -5.94 18.70 -26.17
N ILE A 137 -5.87 19.81 -25.42
CA ILE A 137 -4.76 20.76 -25.51
C ILE A 137 -3.44 20.15 -25.00
N LEU A 138 -3.50 19.39 -23.90
CA LEU A 138 -2.33 18.71 -23.35
C LEU A 138 -1.83 17.60 -24.30
N MET A 139 -2.74 16.86 -24.94
CA MET A 139 -2.38 15.85 -25.95
C MET A 139 -1.68 16.50 -27.15
N ASP A 140 -2.25 17.59 -27.67
CA ASP A 140 -1.64 18.35 -28.76
C ASP A 140 -0.25 18.89 -28.36
N ALA A 141 -0.10 19.38 -27.13
CA ALA A 141 1.19 19.86 -26.61
C ALA A 141 2.26 18.74 -26.57
N VAL A 142 1.87 17.50 -26.27
CA VAL A 142 2.78 16.35 -26.30
C VAL A 142 3.14 15.95 -27.73
N MET A 143 2.16 15.96 -28.65
CA MET A 143 2.36 15.60 -30.06
C MET A 143 3.25 16.59 -30.82
N GLU A 144 3.03 17.89 -30.63
CA GLU A 144 3.68 18.95 -31.42
C GLU A 144 5.04 19.40 -30.83
N GLY A 145 5.22 19.30 -29.51
CA GLY A 145 6.35 19.95 -28.82
C GLY A 145 6.99 19.14 -27.69
N HIS A 146 6.59 17.87 -27.48
CA HIS A 146 7.04 17.02 -26.38
C HIS A 146 6.98 17.71 -25.01
N SER A 147 5.89 18.43 -24.71
CA SER A 147 5.72 19.11 -23.43
C SER A 147 5.78 18.11 -22.26
N ILE A 148 6.87 18.15 -21.50
CA ILE A 148 7.10 17.24 -20.37
C ILE A 148 6.04 17.43 -19.27
N LYS A 149 5.61 18.67 -19.02
CA LYS A 149 4.54 18.92 -18.03
C LYS A 149 3.19 18.38 -18.49
N SER A 150 2.91 18.43 -19.79
CA SER A 150 1.67 17.90 -20.33
C SER A 150 1.61 16.37 -20.19
N VAL A 151 2.73 15.68 -20.39
CA VAL A 151 2.85 14.23 -20.09
C VAL A 151 2.48 13.94 -18.62
N PHE A 152 2.99 14.72 -17.67
CA PHE A 152 2.66 14.55 -16.25
C PHE A 152 1.17 14.71 -15.94
N TYR A 153 0.54 15.78 -16.45
CA TYR A 153 -0.89 16.02 -16.24
C TYR A 153 -1.75 14.94 -16.92
N LEU A 154 -1.37 14.50 -18.12
CA LEU A 154 -2.07 13.40 -18.80
C LEU A 154 -1.98 12.09 -18.02
N GLY A 155 -0.87 11.81 -17.32
CA GLY A 155 -0.77 10.66 -16.41
C GLY A 155 -1.90 10.64 -15.38
N TYR A 156 -2.15 11.77 -14.71
CA TYR A 156 -3.27 11.88 -13.78
C TYR A 156 -4.65 11.88 -14.46
N CYS A 157 -4.79 12.51 -15.62
CA CYS A 157 -6.03 12.47 -16.38
C CYS A 157 -6.43 11.03 -16.72
N PHE A 158 -5.48 10.21 -17.18
CA PHE A 158 -5.71 8.80 -17.43
C PHE A 158 -5.92 7.99 -16.15
N LYS A 159 -5.18 8.27 -15.07
CA LYS A 159 -5.31 7.56 -13.78
C LYS A 159 -6.70 7.71 -13.19
N PHE A 160 -7.24 8.92 -13.19
CA PHE A 160 -8.50 9.25 -12.51
C PHE A 160 -9.68 9.45 -13.46
N GLY A 161 -9.48 9.33 -14.77
CA GLY A 161 -10.53 9.55 -15.77
C GLY A 161 -10.99 11.02 -15.85
N LEU A 162 -10.06 11.97 -15.72
CA LEU A 162 -10.35 13.40 -15.70
C LEU A 162 -10.44 13.93 -17.13
N GLY A 163 -11.65 14.21 -17.61
CA GLY A 163 -11.88 14.72 -18.98
C GLY A 163 -11.58 13.70 -20.09
N ILE A 164 -11.19 12.47 -19.72
CA ILE A 164 -10.92 11.35 -20.60
C ILE A 164 -11.33 10.06 -19.90
N LYS A 165 -11.58 8.98 -20.64
CA LYS A 165 -11.84 7.66 -20.05
C LYS A 165 -10.61 7.21 -19.23
N GLN A 166 -10.85 6.67 -18.03
CA GLN A 166 -9.80 6.10 -17.20
C GLN A 166 -9.06 4.99 -17.96
N ASP A 167 -7.73 5.04 -17.93
CA ASP A 167 -6.85 4.07 -18.55
C ASP A 167 -5.54 3.98 -17.75
N LEU A 168 -5.45 2.98 -16.87
CA LEU A 168 -4.30 2.81 -15.97
C LEU A 168 -3.02 2.49 -16.73
N LYS A 169 -3.12 1.83 -17.90
CA LYS A 169 -1.96 1.53 -18.74
C LYS A 169 -1.39 2.81 -19.34
N GLN A 170 -2.25 3.63 -19.95
CA GLN A 170 -1.83 4.93 -20.49
C GLN A 170 -1.28 5.83 -19.39
N SER A 171 -1.89 5.83 -18.20
CA SER A 171 -1.36 6.54 -17.03
C SER A 171 0.07 6.14 -16.70
N ALA A 172 0.32 4.83 -16.54
CA ALA A 172 1.64 4.33 -16.23
C ALA A 172 2.66 4.63 -17.33
N GLU A 173 2.26 4.53 -18.60
CA GLU A 173 3.09 4.93 -19.75
C GLU A 173 3.47 6.42 -19.69
N GLN A 174 2.51 7.31 -19.37
CA GLN A 174 2.81 8.74 -19.23
C GLN A 174 3.78 9.02 -18.07
N PHE A 175 3.59 8.45 -16.88
CA PHE A 175 4.52 8.68 -15.77
C PHE A 175 5.92 8.13 -16.04
N ASN A 176 6.02 6.94 -16.67
CA ASN A 176 7.31 6.38 -17.10
C ASN A 176 7.99 7.28 -18.16
N LEU A 177 7.22 7.79 -19.13
CA LEU A 177 7.73 8.73 -20.13
C LEU A 177 8.21 10.03 -19.47
N PHE A 178 7.46 10.57 -18.51
CA PHE A 178 7.85 11.75 -17.75
C PHE A 178 9.18 11.57 -17.02
N ILE A 179 9.35 10.44 -16.32
CA ILE A 179 10.62 10.10 -15.64
C ILE A 179 11.77 10.04 -16.64
N LYS A 180 11.59 9.34 -17.76
CA LYS A 180 12.62 9.20 -18.80
C LYS A 180 13.04 10.55 -19.38
N LEU A 181 12.06 11.40 -19.71
CA LEU A 181 12.32 12.77 -20.19
C LEU A 181 13.04 13.61 -19.12
N SER A 182 12.65 13.44 -17.85
CA SER A 182 13.25 14.16 -16.73
C SER A 182 14.71 13.77 -16.50
N GLU A 183 15.02 12.48 -16.54
CA GLU A 183 16.40 11.96 -16.45
C GLU A 183 17.25 12.43 -17.63
N SER A 184 16.67 12.47 -18.84
CA SER A 184 17.34 12.97 -20.04
C SER A 184 17.71 14.45 -19.92
N LEU A 185 16.77 15.30 -19.49
CA LEU A 185 17.02 16.72 -19.27
C LEU A 185 18.06 16.97 -18.18
N ASN A 186 18.05 16.18 -17.10
CA ASN A 186 19.09 16.23 -16.08
C ASN A 186 20.46 15.86 -16.65
N GLY A 187 20.56 14.83 -17.50
CA GLY A 187 21.80 14.45 -18.18
C GLY A 187 22.34 15.53 -19.13
N MET A 188 21.47 16.42 -19.63
CA MET A 188 21.85 17.60 -20.42
C MET A 188 22.20 18.83 -19.56
N GLY A 189 22.18 18.73 -18.23
CA GLY A 189 22.40 19.85 -17.33
C GLY A 189 21.27 20.88 -17.32
N LYS A 190 20.03 20.46 -17.64
CA LYS A 190 18.81 21.30 -17.70
C LYS A 190 17.76 20.91 -16.66
N ALA A 191 18.21 20.41 -15.50
CA ALA A 191 17.31 19.92 -14.45
C ALA A 191 16.39 21.01 -13.89
N GLU A 192 16.83 22.27 -13.92
CA GLU A 192 16.09 23.45 -13.46
C GLU A 192 14.81 23.75 -14.28
N LEU A 193 14.61 23.07 -15.41
CA LEU A 193 13.43 23.24 -16.24
C LEU A 193 12.23 22.39 -15.78
N ILE A 194 12.45 21.49 -14.82
CA ILE A 194 11.43 20.57 -14.34
C ILE A 194 11.21 20.83 -12.86
N ASP A 195 9.94 20.84 -12.47
CA ASP A 195 9.57 20.90 -11.08
C ASP A 195 9.99 19.59 -10.36
N SER A 196 10.87 19.72 -9.36
CA SER A 196 11.34 18.59 -8.57
C SER A 196 10.20 17.83 -7.89
N GLU A 197 9.11 18.51 -7.51
CA GLU A 197 7.95 17.87 -6.89
C GLU A 197 7.21 16.97 -7.88
N MET A 198 7.12 17.36 -9.16
CA MET A 198 6.56 16.52 -10.22
C MET A 198 7.42 15.26 -10.44
N VAL A 199 8.75 15.39 -10.39
CA VAL A 199 9.66 14.23 -10.49
C VAL A 199 9.46 13.27 -9.34
N VAL A 200 9.35 13.77 -8.11
CA VAL A 200 9.07 12.95 -6.93
C VAL A 200 7.72 12.26 -7.04
N ALA A 201 6.67 13.01 -7.42
CA ALA A 201 5.33 12.47 -7.61
C ALA A 201 5.29 11.39 -8.70
N ALA A 202 5.98 11.57 -9.82
CA ALA A 202 6.05 10.57 -10.87
C ALA A 202 6.77 9.29 -10.41
N TYR A 203 7.86 9.40 -9.64
CA TYR A 203 8.50 8.23 -9.04
C TYR A 203 7.60 7.53 -8.03
N TYR A 204 6.86 8.28 -7.21
CA TYR A 204 5.88 7.71 -6.29
C TYR A 204 4.79 6.93 -7.04
N GLU A 205 4.18 7.55 -8.04
CA GLU A 205 3.12 6.99 -8.88
C GLU A 205 3.59 5.71 -9.60
N THR A 206 4.76 5.74 -10.23
CA THR A 206 5.33 4.55 -10.86
C THR A 206 5.68 3.46 -9.85
N SER A 207 6.16 3.81 -8.65
CA SER A 207 6.41 2.84 -7.58
C SER A 207 5.13 2.16 -7.13
N GLN A 208 4.02 2.91 -7.00
CA GLN A 208 2.72 2.34 -6.69
C GLN A 208 2.25 1.39 -7.80
N ASN A 209 2.33 1.80 -9.06
CA ASN A 209 1.91 0.98 -10.20
C ASN A 209 2.67 -0.36 -10.25
N TYR A 210 4.00 -0.34 -10.08
CA TYR A 210 4.79 -1.58 -10.03
C TYR A 210 4.53 -2.40 -8.77
N MET A 211 4.19 -1.77 -7.64
CA MET A 211 3.81 -2.48 -6.41
C MET A 211 2.48 -3.21 -6.56
N THR A 212 1.48 -2.57 -7.18
CA THR A 212 0.11 -3.09 -7.27
C THR A 212 -0.18 -3.87 -8.56
N GLY A 213 0.62 -3.68 -9.61
CA GLY A 213 0.33 -4.19 -10.95
C GLY A 213 -0.72 -3.37 -11.71
N GLU A 214 -0.97 -2.12 -11.31
CA GLU A 214 -1.93 -1.24 -11.98
C GLU A 214 -1.33 -0.63 -13.25
N GLY A 215 -1.82 -1.07 -14.41
CA GLY A 215 -1.39 -0.56 -15.72
C GLY A 215 -0.04 -1.09 -16.20
N VAL A 216 0.71 -1.82 -15.37
CA VAL A 216 1.99 -2.48 -15.67
C VAL A 216 2.05 -3.84 -14.97
N ASP A 217 2.94 -4.72 -15.42
CA ASP A 217 3.24 -5.93 -14.66
C ASP A 217 3.87 -5.56 -13.30
N SER A 218 3.48 -6.27 -12.24
CA SER A 218 4.04 -6.03 -10.92
C SER A 218 5.54 -6.33 -10.88
N ASP A 219 6.32 -5.39 -10.36
CA ASP A 219 7.77 -5.51 -10.16
C ASP A 219 8.18 -4.77 -8.87
N LEU A 220 8.25 -5.52 -7.77
CA LEU A 220 8.58 -4.97 -6.46
C LEU A 220 10.02 -4.41 -6.39
N GLN A 221 10.94 -4.91 -7.21
CA GLN A 221 12.32 -4.41 -7.21
C GLN A 221 12.39 -3.06 -7.93
N LEU A 222 11.71 -2.92 -9.06
CA LEU A 222 11.63 -1.64 -9.76
C LEU A 222 10.83 -0.61 -8.97
N ALA A 223 9.75 -1.03 -8.30
CA ALA A 223 9.03 -0.19 -7.34
C ALA A 223 9.97 0.33 -6.24
N PHE A 224 10.79 -0.56 -5.67
CA PHE A 224 11.76 -0.19 -4.64
C PHE A 224 12.82 0.79 -5.15
N GLN A 225 13.34 0.59 -6.37
CA GLN A 225 14.32 1.49 -6.97
C GLN A 225 13.74 2.89 -7.22
N ASN A 226 12.50 2.97 -7.72
CA ASN A 226 11.83 4.23 -7.97
C ASN A 226 11.54 5.01 -6.68
N ILE A 227 11.10 4.32 -5.61
CA ILE A 227 10.82 5.02 -4.34
C ILE A 227 12.12 5.52 -3.67
N GLU A 228 13.25 4.83 -3.82
CA GLU A 228 14.55 5.34 -3.37
C GLU A 228 14.98 6.57 -4.16
N LYS A 229 14.74 6.59 -5.48
CA LYS A 229 14.98 7.78 -6.31
C LYS A 229 14.11 8.96 -5.85
N ALA A 230 12.84 8.73 -5.53
CA ALA A 230 11.96 9.76 -4.96
C ALA A 230 12.51 10.32 -3.63
N LEU A 231 12.82 9.43 -2.68
CA LEU A 231 13.33 9.79 -1.36
C LEU A 231 14.65 10.56 -1.41
N SER A 232 15.56 10.20 -2.33
CA SER A 232 16.84 10.89 -2.50
C SER A 232 16.65 12.38 -2.86
N LYS A 233 15.60 12.69 -3.63
CA LYS A 233 15.24 14.05 -4.09
C LYS A 233 14.49 14.87 -3.04
N THR A 234 13.93 14.22 -2.03
CA THR A 234 13.19 14.88 -0.93
C THR A 234 13.97 14.93 0.38
N SER A 235 15.27 14.60 0.37
CA SER A 235 16.10 14.47 1.58
C SER A 235 16.20 15.75 2.42
N SER A 236 16.07 16.93 1.80
CA SER A 236 16.01 18.22 2.51
C SER A 236 14.71 18.44 3.30
N ASN A 237 13.65 17.66 3.00
CA ASN A 237 12.29 17.84 3.52
C ASN A 237 11.84 16.65 4.38
N ARG A 238 12.78 16.00 5.10
CA ARG A 238 12.52 14.79 5.89
C ARG A 238 11.30 14.92 6.83
N GLY A 239 11.05 16.07 7.44
CA GLY A 239 9.88 16.26 8.33
C GLY A 239 8.54 16.55 7.63
N SER A 240 8.47 16.52 6.29
CA SER A 240 7.23 16.83 5.57
C SER A 240 6.31 15.61 5.45
N ARG A 241 4.99 15.84 5.42
CA ARG A 241 4.00 14.76 5.21
C ARG A 241 4.23 13.99 3.91
N ASN A 242 4.68 14.68 2.86
CA ASN A 242 5.04 14.04 1.59
C ASN A 242 6.18 13.04 1.77
N TYR A 243 7.22 13.39 2.53
CA TYR A 243 8.32 12.46 2.84
C TYR A 243 7.82 11.25 3.64
N THR A 244 6.93 11.47 4.62
CA THR A 244 6.28 10.38 5.37
C THR A 244 5.56 9.40 4.44
N LEU A 245 4.81 9.89 3.45
CA LEU A 245 4.10 9.06 2.47
C LEU A 245 5.07 8.25 1.57
N LEU A 246 6.23 8.80 1.22
CA LEU A 246 7.25 8.06 0.47
C LEU A 246 7.84 6.93 1.34
N CYS A 247 8.13 7.21 2.61
CA CYS A 247 8.59 6.21 3.56
C CYS A 247 7.54 5.11 3.78
N ASP A 248 6.26 5.47 3.88
CA ASP A 248 5.16 4.52 4.04
C ASP A 248 5.05 3.58 2.83
N LEU A 249 5.17 4.11 1.61
CA LEU A 249 5.20 3.30 0.39
C LEU A 249 6.46 2.41 0.33
N LYS A 250 7.63 2.93 0.70
CA LYS A 250 8.86 2.13 0.80
C LYS A 250 8.71 0.99 1.80
N GLY A 251 8.11 1.27 2.96
CA GLY A 251 7.77 0.28 3.97
C GLY A 251 6.85 -0.81 3.44
N SER A 252 5.80 -0.42 2.71
CA SER A 252 4.87 -1.34 2.03
C SER A 252 5.62 -2.28 1.08
N ILE A 253 6.47 -1.73 0.22
CA ILE A 253 7.27 -2.52 -0.74
C ILE A 253 8.23 -3.47 -0.01
N LEU A 254 8.88 -3.02 1.07
CA LEU A 254 9.78 -3.86 1.87
C LEU A 254 9.04 -5.04 2.51
N LEU A 255 7.82 -4.85 3.02
CA LEU A 255 7.00 -5.95 3.54
C LEU A 255 6.68 -6.96 2.44
N LEU A 256 6.28 -6.50 1.26
CA LEU A 256 5.97 -7.38 0.12
C LEU A 256 7.22 -8.13 -0.39
N LEU A 257 8.41 -7.56 -0.21
CA LEU A 257 9.69 -8.22 -0.47
C LEU A 257 10.15 -9.16 0.65
N GLY A 258 9.39 -9.32 1.74
CA GLY A 258 9.75 -10.14 2.90
C GLY A 258 10.84 -9.52 3.80
N LYS A 259 11.18 -8.24 3.60
CA LYS A 259 12.24 -7.52 4.32
C LYS A 259 11.71 -6.87 5.61
N ASN A 260 11.12 -7.68 6.47
CA ASN A 260 10.38 -7.25 7.66
C ASN A 260 11.18 -6.34 8.60
N SER A 261 12.45 -6.66 8.87
CA SER A 261 13.30 -5.87 9.76
C SER A 261 13.61 -4.48 9.19
N GLU A 262 13.83 -4.39 7.87
CA GLU A 262 14.05 -3.10 7.21
C GLU A 262 12.76 -2.26 7.23
N ALA A 263 11.62 -2.91 6.95
CA ALA A 263 10.32 -2.28 6.99
C ALA A 263 10.01 -1.73 8.39
N LYS A 264 10.22 -2.52 9.45
CA LYS A 264 10.04 -2.08 10.83
C LYS A 264 10.89 -0.85 11.17
N ARG A 265 12.15 -0.80 10.73
CA ARG A 265 13.00 0.39 10.93
C ARG A 265 12.43 1.63 10.26
N ILE A 266 11.91 1.50 9.03
CA ILE A 266 11.23 2.62 8.34
C ILE A 266 10.00 3.08 9.13
N TRP A 267 9.24 2.16 9.72
CA TRP A 267 8.12 2.52 10.57
C TRP A 267 8.55 3.28 11.83
N GLU A 268 9.60 2.82 12.52
CA GLU A 268 10.17 3.51 13.69
C GLU A 268 10.63 4.93 13.32
N GLU A 269 11.23 5.11 12.14
CA GLU A 269 11.57 6.43 11.60
C GLU A 269 10.32 7.31 11.37
N ILE A 270 9.26 6.75 10.77
CA ILE A 270 7.99 7.45 10.55
C ILE A 270 7.38 7.90 11.88
N VAL A 271 7.30 7.04 12.89
CA VAL A 271 6.69 7.35 14.19
C VAL A 271 7.44 8.48 14.90
N VAL A 272 8.77 8.52 14.79
CA VAL A 272 9.58 9.61 15.38
C VAL A 272 9.39 10.92 14.61
N MET A 273 9.30 10.83 13.29
CA MET A 273 9.26 11.98 12.37
C MET A 273 7.87 12.61 12.26
N ASP A 274 6.81 11.80 12.30
CA ASP A 274 5.41 12.17 12.17
C ASP A 274 4.56 11.37 13.19
N PRO A 275 4.59 11.74 14.48
CA PRO A 275 3.95 10.95 15.55
C PRO A 275 2.43 10.81 15.44
N SER A 276 1.73 11.66 14.67
CA SER A 276 0.29 11.52 14.45
C SER A 276 -0.06 10.56 13.31
N TYR A 277 0.91 10.24 12.43
CA TYR A 277 0.71 9.35 11.28
C TYR A 277 0.06 8.00 11.64
N PRO A 278 0.49 7.29 12.71
CA PRO A 278 -0.11 6.00 13.06
C PRO A 278 -1.61 6.06 13.38
N SER A 279 -2.08 7.19 13.93
CA SER A 279 -3.48 7.38 14.29
C SER A 279 -4.37 7.88 13.15
N GLU A 280 -3.77 8.53 12.15
CA GLU A 280 -4.50 9.16 11.04
C GLU A 280 -4.48 8.32 9.76
N SER A 281 -3.40 7.57 9.53
CA SER A 281 -3.18 6.82 8.31
C SER A 281 -3.84 5.46 8.37
N THR A 282 -4.44 5.06 7.24
CA THR A 282 -5.05 3.72 7.05
C THR A 282 -4.36 2.94 5.94
N THR A 283 -3.13 3.32 5.58
CA THR A 283 -2.35 2.63 4.55
C THR A 283 -2.05 1.18 4.94
N PHE A 284 -1.75 0.37 3.93
CA PHE A 284 -1.32 -1.02 4.11
C PHE A 284 -0.18 -1.14 5.13
N PHE A 285 0.88 -0.33 4.99
CA PHE A 285 2.03 -0.37 5.88
C PHE A 285 1.69 0.11 7.29
N CYS A 286 0.96 1.21 7.46
CA CYS A 286 0.47 1.66 8.77
C CYS A 286 -0.34 0.55 9.49
N ALA A 287 -1.28 -0.08 8.79
CA ALA A 287 -2.09 -1.17 9.33
C ALA A 287 -1.24 -2.41 9.69
N SER A 288 -0.26 -2.76 8.85
CA SER A 288 0.68 -3.86 9.12
C SER A 288 1.55 -3.61 10.35
N MET A 289 1.81 -2.35 10.70
CA MET A 289 2.72 -1.97 11.79
C MET A 289 2.03 -1.77 13.15
N THR A 290 0.72 -1.53 13.17
CA THR A 290 0.03 -1.04 14.38
C THR A 290 -0.80 -2.06 15.13
N ASP A 291 -1.23 -3.19 14.55
CA ASP A 291 -2.03 -4.21 15.27
C ASP A 291 -2.26 -5.50 14.46
N ASN A 292 -1.35 -5.85 13.54
CA ASN A 292 -1.54 -6.99 12.66
C ASN A 292 -0.53 -8.10 12.93
N VAL A 293 -1.03 -9.31 13.25
CA VAL A 293 -0.22 -10.49 13.55
C VAL A 293 0.20 -11.25 12.29
N ASP A 294 -0.39 -10.95 11.13
CA ASP A 294 -0.10 -11.61 9.85
C ASP A 294 1.23 -11.13 9.25
N PHE A 295 1.67 -9.95 9.67
CA PHE A 295 2.90 -9.31 9.23
C PHE A 295 3.94 -9.34 10.34
N LEU A 296 5.21 -9.09 10.00
CA LEU A 296 6.30 -9.04 10.97
C LEU A 296 6.39 -10.30 11.87
N ILE A 297 6.00 -11.46 11.34
CA ILE A 297 6.13 -12.73 12.05
C ILE A 297 7.60 -12.89 12.46
N PRO A 298 7.91 -13.06 13.77
CA PRO A 298 9.28 -13.12 14.22
C PRO A 298 10.01 -14.30 13.60
N SER A 299 11.19 -14.07 13.04
CA SER A 299 12.07 -15.14 12.60
C SER A 299 13.01 -15.55 13.73
N SER A 300 13.20 -16.85 13.92
CA SER A 300 14.22 -17.44 14.77
C SER A 300 15.22 -18.24 13.94
N ASN A 301 16.48 -18.27 14.39
CA ASN A 301 17.50 -19.16 13.81
C ASN A 301 17.45 -20.58 14.41
N ILE A 302 16.47 -20.86 15.27
CA ILE A 302 16.27 -22.17 15.88
C ILE A 302 15.72 -23.13 14.83
N ASN A 303 16.23 -24.37 14.84
CA ASN A 303 15.70 -25.45 14.02
C ASN A 303 15.16 -26.53 14.95
N ASN A 304 13.83 -26.66 14.99
CA ASN A 304 13.09 -27.60 15.82
C ASN A 304 12.63 -28.81 14.99
N ASN A 305 13.58 -29.51 14.35
CA ASN A 305 13.33 -30.73 13.57
C ASN A 305 12.75 -31.91 14.37
N LYS A 306 12.76 -31.84 15.70
CA LYS A 306 12.11 -32.78 16.62
C LYS A 306 10.76 -32.29 17.13
N THR A 307 10.15 -31.33 16.45
CA THR A 307 8.76 -30.93 16.71
C THR A 307 7.92 -31.28 15.49
N PHE A 308 6.81 -31.97 15.72
CA PHE A 308 5.75 -32.15 14.71
C PHE A 308 4.56 -31.30 15.08
N ALA A 309 3.84 -30.81 14.08
CA ALA A 309 2.63 -30.06 14.29
C ALA A 309 1.46 -30.59 13.47
N ILE A 310 0.27 -30.50 14.04
CA ILE A 310 -1.01 -30.70 13.35
C ILE A 310 -1.74 -29.37 13.44
N VAL A 311 -2.15 -28.82 12.31
CA VAL A 311 -2.89 -27.55 12.23
C VAL A 311 -4.14 -27.80 11.40
N ILE A 312 -5.30 -27.80 12.08
CA ILE A 312 -6.62 -27.99 11.48
C ILE A 312 -7.38 -26.66 11.51
N ALA A 313 -7.79 -26.19 10.35
CA ALA A 313 -8.46 -24.91 10.15
C ALA A 313 -9.78 -25.13 9.41
N ASN A 314 -10.87 -25.35 10.15
CA ASN A 314 -12.17 -25.64 9.58
C ASN A 314 -13.05 -24.39 9.59
N GLU A 315 -13.28 -23.82 8.40
CA GLU A 315 -14.09 -22.61 8.20
C GLU A 315 -15.38 -22.90 7.43
N ASN A 316 -15.30 -23.65 6.32
CA ASN A 316 -16.43 -23.87 5.41
C ASN A 316 -17.10 -25.21 5.68
N TYR A 317 -18.16 -25.18 6.47
CA TYR A 317 -18.92 -26.38 6.83
C TYR A 317 -20.04 -26.63 5.84
N LYS A 318 -20.26 -27.90 5.48
CA LYS A 318 -21.31 -28.26 4.51
C LYS A 318 -22.72 -28.13 5.08
N ARG A 319 -22.88 -28.33 6.39
CA ARG A 319 -24.18 -28.57 7.05
C ARG A 319 -24.41 -27.75 8.32
N VAL A 320 -23.42 -27.00 8.76
CA VAL A 320 -23.51 -26.06 9.89
C VAL A 320 -22.96 -24.70 9.43
N PRO A 321 -23.22 -23.60 10.16
CA PRO A 321 -22.67 -22.29 9.80
C PRO A 321 -21.15 -22.30 9.72
N ASN A 322 -20.58 -21.44 8.88
CA ASN A 322 -19.14 -21.28 8.77
C ASN A 322 -18.54 -20.67 10.05
N VAL A 323 -17.23 -20.87 10.21
CA VAL A 323 -16.43 -20.36 11.34
C VAL A 323 -15.51 -19.26 10.81
N PRO A 324 -15.94 -17.99 10.81
CA PRO A 324 -15.20 -16.91 10.14
C PRO A 324 -13.77 -16.84 10.62
N PHE A 325 -12.83 -16.72 9.68
CA PHE A 325 -11.40 -16.54 9.91
C PHE A 325 -10.62 -17.76 10.41
N ALA A 326 -11.24 -18.94 10.55
CA ALA A 326 -10.51 -20.15 10.94
C ALA A 326 -9.41 -20.52 9.95
N HIS A 327 -9.61 -20.28 8.64
CA HIS A 327 -8.56 -20.46 7.63
C HIS A 327 -7.38 -19.52 7.87
N ASN A 328 -7.65 -18.23 8.10
CA ASN A 328 -6.59 -17.25 8.36
C ASN A 328 -5.85 -17.60 9.67
N ASP A 329 -6.58 -17.91 10.73
CA ASP A 329 -6.05 -18.36 12.01
C ASP A 329 -5.03 -19.51 11.85
N GLY A 330 -5.41 -20.59 11.17
CA GLY A 330 -4.53 -21.74 10.94
C GLY A 330 -3.34 -21.44 10.04
N ASN A 331 -3.55 -20.73 8.92
CA ASN A 331 -2.47 -20.36 7.99
C ASN A 331 -1.40 -19.49 8.66
N ILE A 332 -1.83 -18.51 9.45
CA ILE A 332 -0.92 -17.60 10.16
C ILE A 332 -0.23 -18.34 11.30
N PHE A 333 -0.94 -19.16 12.09
CA PHE A 333 -0.30 -20.00 13.10
C PHE A 333 0.76 -20.94 12.50
N ARG A 334 0.50 -21.54 11.34
CA ARG A 334 1.48 -22.32 10.58
C ARG A 334 2.73 -21.51 10.22
N LYS A 335 2.58 -20.26 9.77
CA LYS A 335 3.73 -19.39 9.48
C LYS A 335 4.55 -19.06 10.73
N TYR A 336 3.90 -18.88 11.88
CA TYR A 336 4.59 -18.74 13.16
C TYR A 336 5.34 -20.00 13.56
N LEU A 337 4.76 -21.20 13.39
CA LEU A 337 5.46 -22.47 13.64
C LEU A 337 6.77 -22.56 12.83
N ILE A 338 6.72 -22.18 11.55
CA ILE A 338 7.90 -22.20 10.67
C ILE A 338 8.90 -21.12 11.10
N SER A 339 8.44 -19.87 11.20
CA SER A 339 9.33 -18.71 11.34
C SER A 339 9.81 -18.50 12.78
N SER A 340 8.91 -18.52 13.76
CA SER A 340 9.21 -18.19 15.15
C SER A 340 9.65 -19.41 15.97
N PHE A 341 9.05 -20.57 15.71
CA PHE A 341 9.33 -21.82 16.43
C PHE A 341 10.36 -22.69 15.69
N GLY A 342 10.67 -22.41 14.43
CA GLY A 342 11.67 -23.16 13.67
C GLY A 342 11.25 -24.59 13.32
N VAL A 343 9.94 -24.88 13.29
CA VAL A 343 9.42 -26.19 12.90
C VAL A 343 9.57 -26.34 11.37
N PRO A 344 10.27 -27.38 10.88
CA PRO A 344 10.37 -27.61 9.45
C PRO A 344 8.98 -27.78 8.80
N GLU A 345 8.80 -27.25 7.60
CA GLU A 345 7.50 -27.27 6.92
C GLU A 345 7.01 -28.71 6.67
N GLU A 346 7.92 -29.65 6.40
CA GLU A 346 7.67 -31.08 6.25
C GLU A 346 7.25 -31.81 7.54
N ASN A 347 7.34 -31.15 8.69
CA ASN A 347 6.90 -31.64 9.99
C ASN A 347 5.50 -31.10 10.36
N ILE A 348 4.86 -30.31 9.50
CA ILE A 348 3.55 -29.69 9.76
C ILE A 348 2.49 -30.33 8.87
N GLU A 349 1.57 -31.06 9.49
CA GLU A 349 0.34 -31.53 8.85
C GLU A 349 -0.70 -30.40 8.91
N TYR A 350 -0.89 -29.69 7.80
CA TYR A 350 -1.82 -28.56 7.69
C TYR A 350 -3.03 -28.92 6.83
N PHE A 351 -4.23 -28.79 7.38
CA PHE A 351 -5.48 -29.04 6.68
C PHE A 351 -6.45 -27.88 6.85
N GLU A 352 -6.90 -27.31 5.73
CA GLU A 352 -8.07 -26.44 5.66
C GLU A 352 -9.30 -27.30 5.37
N ASP A 353 -10.40 -27.01 6.07
CA ASP A 353 -11.68 -27.71 5.91
C ASP A 353 -11.53 -29.24 5.96
N ALA A 354 -10.88 -29.73 7.01
CA ALA A 354 -10.57 -31.14 7.23
C ALA A 354 -11.85 -31.97 7.45
N SER A 355 -11.95 -33.10 6.72
CA SER A 355 -12.90 -34.15 7.02
C SER A 355 -12.48 -34.96 8.26
N LEU A 356 -13.38 -35.81 8.77
CA LEU A 356 -13.03 -36.72 9.86
C LEU A 356 -11.83 -37.61 9.52
N ASN A 357 -11.73 -38.04 8.26
CA ASN A 357 -10.64 -38.89 7.79
C ASN A 357 -9.32 -38.15 7.72
N ASP A 358 -9.34 -36.87 7.34
CA ASP A 358 -8.13 -36.02 7.31
C ASP A 358 -7.57 -35.82 8.73
N ILE A 359 -8.44 -35.54 9.70
CA ILE A 359 -8.05 -35.41 11.12
C ILE A 359 -7.44 -36.73 11.64
N LYS A 360 -8.08 -37.86 11.36
CA LYS A 360 -7.58 -39.19 11.74
C LYS A 360 -6.25 -39.52 11.07
N TYR A 361 -6.10 -39.18 9.79
CA TYR A 361 -4.85 -39.33 9.05
C TYR A 361 -3.72 -38.52 9.70
N ALA A 362 -3.96 -37.24 10.00
CA ALA A 362 -2.97 -36.37 10.62
C ALA A 362 -2.49 -36.92 11.97
N LEU A 363 -3.42 -37.37 12.82
CA LEU A 363 -3.12 -38.01 14.10
C LEU A 363 -2.29 -39.29 13.92
N ALA A 364 -2.70 -40.17 12.99
CA ALA A 364 -1.99 -41.42 12.74
C ALA A 364 -0.57 -41.18 12.21
N ASN A 365 -0.40 -40.26 11.26
CA ASN A 365 0.89 -39.91 10.68
C ASN A 365 1.85 -39.31 11.72
N VAL A 366 1.37 -38.37 12.55
CA VAL A 366 2.21 -37.81 13.62
C VAL A 366 2.52 -38.85 14.70
N SER A 367 1.56 -39.70 15.08
CA SER A 367 1.80 -40.80 16.02
C SER A 367 2.89 -41.78 15.53
N GLN A 368 2.84 -42.13 14.25
CA GLN A 368 3.86 -42.97 13.61
C GLN A 368 5.25 -42.32 13.67
N ARG A 369 5.33 -41.01 13.39
CA ARG A 369 6.58 -40.25 13.48
C ARG A 369 7.08 -40.16 14.93
N CYS A 370 6.20 -39.94 15.91
CA CYS A 370 6.56 -40.00 17.32
C CYS A 370 7.13 -41.38 17.70
N THR A 371 6.60 -42.48 17.16
CA THR A 371 7.11 -43.83 17.43
C THR A 371 8.56 -44.02 16.98
N ALA A 372 8.97 -43.39 15.87
CA ALA A 372 10.32 -43.47 15.34
C ALA A 372 11.37 -42.78 16.23
N PHE A 373 11.00 -41.69 16.90
CA PHE A 373 11.92 -40.82 17.65
C PHE A 373 11.67 -40.81 19.18
N ARG A 374 10.56 -41.40 19.63
CA ARG A 374 10.11 -41.55 21.03
C ARG A 374 10.13 -40.22 21.79
N ASP A 375 10.55 -40.24 23.05
CA ASP A 375 10.55 -39.14 24.02
C ASP A 375 11.49 -37.97 23.67
N GLN A 376 12.06 -37.96 22.47
CA GLN A 376 12.85 -36.85 21.93
C GLN A 376 12.00 -35.81 21.19
N VAL A 377 10.71 -36.08 20.97
CA VAL A 377 9.84 -35.29 20.10
C VAL A 377 8.80 -34.51 20.87
N SER A 378 8.55 -33.27 20.48
CA SER A 378 7.39 -32.50 20.94
C SER A 378 6.30 -32.46 19.88
N VAL A 379 5.04 -32.43 20.29
CA VAL A 379 3.90 -32.29 19.37
C VAL A 379 3.13 -31.02 19.71
N ILE A 380 2.78 -30.24 18.68
CA ILE A 380 1.88 -29.08 18.80
C ILE A 380 0.65 -29.35 17.94
N VAL A 381 -0.53 -29.33 18.54
CA VAL A 381 -1.79 -29.46 17.83
C VAL A 381 -2.55 -28.14 17.94
N TYR A 382 -2.98 -27.61 16.81
CA TYR A 382 -3.82 -26.43 16.72
C TYR A 382 -5.10 -26.79 15.97
N TYR A 383 -6.24 -26.42 16.54
CA TYR A 383 -7.55 -26.60 15.94
C TYR A 383 -8.34 -25.30 16.03
N ALA A 384 -8.80 -24.80 14.89
CA ALA A 384 -9.80 -23.74 14.79
C ALA A 384 -11.04 -24.29 14.07
N GLY A 385 -12.21 -24.18 14.71
CA GLY A 385 -13.43 -24.74 14.16
C GLY A 385 -14.57 -24.85 15.17
N HIS A 386 -15.57 -25.66 14.82
CA HIS A 386 -16.68 -25.97 15.71
C HIS A 386 -16.31 -27.11 16.65
N GLY A 387 -16.76 -26.98 17.90
CA GLY A 387 -17.00 -28.11 18.77
C GLY A 387 -18.51 -28.25 18.99
N VAL A 388 -18.95 -29.47 19.28
CA VAL A 388 -20.36 -29.73 19.59
C VAL A 388 -20.46 -30.67 20.79
N PRO A 389 -21.38 -30.42 21.74
CA PRO A 389 -21.69 -31.36 22.80
C PRO A 389 -22.74 -32.36 22.33
N ASP A 390 -22.71 -33.57 22.89
CA ASP A 390 -23.83 -34.49 22.80
C ASP A 390 -24.97 -34.06 23.75
N ASP A 391 -26.20 -34.10 23.24
CA ASP A 391 -27.38 -33.59 23.94
C ASP A 391 -27.85 -34.48 25.10
N LYS A 392 -27.35 -35.71 25.19
CA LYS A 392 -27.70 -36.70 26.21
C LYS A 392 -26.55 -36.95 27.19
N THR A 393 -25.33 -37.11 26.69
CA THR A 393 -24.16 -37.48 27.51
C THR A 393 -23.37 -36.27 28.00
N ALA A 394 -23.52 -35.13 27.33
CA ALA A 394 -22.69 -33.93 27.47
C ALA A 394 -21.20 -34.16 27.13
N GLU A 395 -20.89 -35.23 26.38
CA GLU A 395 -19.56 -35.44 25.82
C GLU A 395 -19.28 -34.43 24.71
N ALA A 396 -18.05 -33.95 24.62
CA ALA A 396 -17.64 -32.97 23.63
C ALA A 396 -17.04 -33.64 22.39
N PHE A 397 -17.26 -33.04 21.22
CA PHE A 397 -16.73 -33.51 19.94
C PHE A 397 -16.11 -32.35 19.17
N LEU A 398 -15.00 -32.61 18.47
CA LEU A 398 -14.49 -31.76 17.41
C LEU A 398 -15.29 -32.06 16.14
N LEU A 399 -15.89 -31.04 15.52
CA LEU A 399 -16.72 -31.22 14.34
C LEU A 399 -15.90 -31.02 13.05
N PRO A 400 -15.71 -32.05 12.22
CA PRO A 400 -15.10 -31.89 10.90
C PRO A 400 -16.08 -31.23 9.92
N VAL A 401 -15.60 -30.76 8.76
CA VAL A 401 -16.48 -30.03 7.80
C VAL A 401 -17.56 -30.89 7.13
N ASP A 402 -17.38 -32.20 7.16
CA ASP A 402 -18.35 -33.21 6.73
C ASP A 402 -19.26 -33.71 7.86
N GLY A 403 -19.07 -33.20 9.08
CA GLY A 403 -19.87 -33.50 10.26
C GLY A 403 -21.25 -32.84 10.26
N PHE A 404 -22.11 -33.33 11.14
CA PHE A 404 -23.48 -32.91 11.34
C PHE A 404 -23.64 -32.36 12.76
N GLY A 405 -24.02 -31.09 12.90
CA GLY A 405 -24.21 -30.47 14.23
C GLY A 405 -25.32 -31.10 15.07
N THR A 406 -26.26 -31.83 14.45
CA THR A 406 -27.34 -32.57 15.12
C THR A 406 -26.98 -34.02 15.45
N ASP A 407 -25.86 -34.52 14.93
CA ASP A 407 -25.39 -35.89 15.16
C ASP A 407 -23.90 -35.86 15.55
N PRO A 408 -23.61 -35.71 16.85
CA PRO A 408 -22.25 -35.66 17.37
C PRO A 408 -21.39 -36.88 17.01
N SER A 409 -22.00 -38.03 16.71
CA SER A 409 -21.26 -39.25 16.30
C SER A 409 -20.54 -39.10 14.95
N SER A 410 -20.90 -38.08 14.16
CA SER A 410 -20.18 -37.69 12.96
C SER A 410 -18.91 -36.86 13.22
N GLY A 411 -18.70 -36.43 14.46
CA GLY A 411 -17.49 -35.75 14.91
C GLY A 411 -16.45 -36.69 15.49
N LEU A 412 -15.31 -36.12 15.91
CA LEU A 412 -14.31 -36.82 16.70
C LEU A 412 -14.57 -36.54 18.18
N ASN A 413 -14.87 -37.57 18.96
CA ASN A 413 -15.02 -37.42 20.41
C ASN A 413 -13.74 -36.84 21.01
N LEU A 414 -13.89 -35.84 21.89
CA LEU A 414 -12.77 -35.08 22.43
C LEU A 414 -11.92 -35.92 23.40
N ASP A 415 -12.54 -36.84 24.15
CA ASP A 415 -11.82 -37.76 25.02
C ASP A 415 -11.03 -38.78 24.19
N ASP A 416 -11.60 -39.31 23.09
CA ASP A 416 -10.89 -40.19 22.14
C ASP A 416 -9.73 -39.45 21.45
N PHE A 417 -9.91 -38.17 21.11
CA PHE A 417 -8.87 -37.31 20.57
C PHE A 417 -7.71 -37.14 21.56
N TYR A 418 -8.01 -36.82 22.82
CA TYR A 418 -6.98 -36.72 23.85
C TYR A 418 -6.33 -38.07 24.17
N ALA A 419 -7.08 -39.17 24.18
CA ALA A 419 -6.53 -40.51 24.37
C ALA A 419 -5.52 -40.86 23.26
N SER A 420 -5.88 -40.59 22.01
CA SER A 420 -5.01 -40.80 20.84
C SER A 420 -3.70 -40.00 20.96
N LEU A 421 -3.77 -38.78 21.49
CA LEU A 421 -2.59 -37.96 21.76
C LEU A 421 -1.78 -38.49 22.94
N SER A 422 -2.42 -38.87 24.05
CA SER A 422 -1.75 -39.39 25.26
C SER A 422 -0.96 -40.67 25.01
N GLU A 423 -1.39 -41.48 24.06
CA GLU A 423 -0.68 -42.70 23.65
C GLU A 423 0.58 -42.43 22.82
N MET A 424 0.73 -41.22 22.23
CA MET A 424 1.92 -40.89 21.45
C MET A 424 3.16 -40.86 22.35
N PRO A 425 4.26 -41.54 21.97
CA PRO A 425 5.49 -41.53 22.76
C PRO A 425 6.25 -40.22 22.53
N ALA A 426 5.71 -39.09 23.03
CA ALA A 426 6.29 -37.75 22.91
C ALA A 426 6.91 -37.27 24.24
N LYS A 427 7.72 -36.21 24.18
CA LYS A 427 8.24 -35.46 25.33
C LYS A 427 7.18 -34.59 25.98
N SER A 428 6.37 -33.93 25.15
CA SER A 428 5.27 -33.06 25.54
C SER A 428 4.35 -32.86 24.36
N ILE A 429 3.05 -32.75 24.63
CA ILE A 429 2.02 -32.49 23.62
C ILE A 429 1.24 -31.26 24.06
N VAL A 430 1.29 -30.22 23.23
CA VAL A 430 0.52 -28.98 23.47
C VAL A 430 -0.64 -28.94 22.49
N VAL A 431 -1.85 -28.75 23.00
CA VAL A 431 -3.07 -28.65 22.20
C VAL A 431 -3.66 -27.26 22.40
N LEU A 432 -3.89 -26.55 21.30
CA LEU A 432 -4.51 -25.24 21.25
C LEU A 432 -5.86 -25.36 20.54
N LEU A 433 -6.96 -25.13 21.24
CA LEU A 433 -8.32 -25.31 20.73
C LEU A 433 -9.06 -23.97 20.65
N ASP A 434 -9.14 -23.39 19.46
CA ASP A 434 -9.98 -22.21 19.15
C ASP A 434 -11.38 -22.64 18.70
N ALA A 435 -12.13 -23.24 19.63
CA ALA A 435 -13.46 -23.80 19.40
C ALA A 435 -14.42 -23.57 20.58
N CYS A 436 -15.72 -23.62 20.28
CA CYS A 436 -16.80 -23.63 21.28
C CYS A 436 -17.27 -25.07 21.46
N PHE A 437 -17.42 -25.57 22.69
CA PHE A 437 -17.96 -26.92 22.95
C PHE A 437 -19.37 -26.92 23.56
N SER A 438 -19.95 -25.74 23.73
CA SER A 438 -21.27 -25.50 24.32
C SER A 438 -22.43 -25.73 23.35
N GLY A 439 -22.12 -25.93 22.07
CA GLY A 439 -23.09 -25.95 20.98
C GLY A 439 -23.49 -24.56 20.51
N ALA A 440 -22.77 -23.51 20.94
CA ALA A 440 -22.94 -22.14 20.46
C ALA A 440 -22.15 -21.87 19.16
N LYS A 441 -22.69 -20.99 18.32
CA LYS A 441 -22.06 -20.41 17.13
C LYS A 441 -21.16 -19.24 17.53
N ARG A 442 -20.19 -18.86 16.69
CA ARG A 442 -19.31 -17.68 16.88
C ARG A 442 -20.09 -16.34 16.99
N ASP A 443 -21.30 -16.24 16.45
CA ASP A 443 -22.20 -15.07 16.57
C ASP A 443 -23.08 -15.08 17.85
N GLY A 444 -22.96 -16.12 18.68
CA GLY A 444 -23.75 -16.32 19.89
C GLY A 444 -25.12 -16.97 19.67
N GLY A 445 -25.43 -17.48 18.47
CA GLY A 445 -26.56 -18.38 18.22
C GLY A 445 -26.27 -19.83 18.62
N MET A 446 -27.23 -20.76 18.44
CA MET A 446 -27.06 -22.19 18.76
C MET A 446 -26.86 -23.03 17.48
N LEU A 447 -25.88 -23.94 17.49
CA LEU A 447 -25.63 -24.97 16.47
C LEU A 447 -26.66 -26.10 16.55
N MET A 448 -27.15 -26.42 17.76
CA MET A 448 -28.22 -27.39 17.98
C MET A 448 -29.56 -26.69 18.23
N ALA A 449 -30.51 -26.87 17.31
CA ALA A 449 -31.84 -26.23 17.36
C ALA A 449 -32.86 -26.97 18.26
N THR A 450 -32.51 -28.12 18.84
CA THR A 450 -33.53 -29.02 19.41
C THR A 450 -34.13 -28.54 20.73
N ARG A 451 -33.45 -27.67 21.52
CA ARG A 451 -34.01 -27.17 22.80
C ARG A 451 -33.64 -25.74 23.22
N GLY A 452 -32.72 -25.04 22.55
CA GLY A 452 -32.28 -23.71 22.99
C GLY A 452 -31.62 -23.70 24.39
N ILE A 453 -31.12 -24.86 24.84
CA ILE A 453 -30.46 -25.05 26.12
C ILE A 453 -28.96 -25.20 25.85
N THR A 454 -28.13 -24.42 26.54
CA THR A 454 -26.68 -24.55 26.47
C THR A 454 -26.22 -25.71 27.35
N ILE A 455 -25.36 -26.57 26.81
CA ILE A 455 -24.85 -27.76 27.51
C ILE A 455 -23.45 -27.47 28.00
N LYS A 456 -23.18 -27.80 29.27
CA LYS A 456 -21.83 -27.73 29.82
C LYS A 456 -21.09 -29.03 29.47
N PRO A 457 -20.07 -28.98 28.62
CA PRO A 457 -19.35 -30.18 28.19
C PRO A 457 -18.59 -30.78 29.38
N LYS A 458 -18.53 -32.13 29.43
CA LYS A 458 -17.57 -32.85 30.26
C LYS A 458 -16.27 -32.95 29.50
N ILE A 459 -15.22 -32.34 30.04
CA ILE A 459 -13.89 -32.37 29.45
C ILE A 459 -12.96 -32.95 30.51
N GLN A 460 -12.38 -34.11 30.23
CA GLN A 460 -11.39 -34.73 31.09
C GLN A 460 -10.11 -34.98 30.30
N VAL A 461 -9.01 -34.37 30.74
CA VAL A 461 -7.70 -34.65 30.13
C VAL A 461 -7.15 -35.94 30.75
N PRO A 462 -6.93 -37.00 29.96
CA PRO A 462 -6.37 -38.25 30.45
C PRO A 462 -4.93 -38.07 30.94
N ASP A 463 -4.47 -39.01 31.78
CA ASP A 463 -3.06 -39.02 32.19
C ASP A 463 -2.14 -39.29 30.99
N GLY A 464 -0.96 -38.68 30.99
CA GLY A 464 -0.12 -38.57 29.79
C GLY A 464 0.77 -37.33 29.85
N LYS A 465 1.22 -36.80 28.70
CA LYS A 465 2.10 -35.61 28.60
C LYS A 465 1.43 -34.42 27.93
N LEU A 466 0.13 -34.23 28.20
CA LEU A 466 -0.73 -33.26 27.52
C LEU A 466 -0.86 -31.94 28.27
N ILE A 467 -0.83 -30.85 27.51
CA ILE A 467 -1.11 -29.49 27.93
C ILE A 467 -2.15 -28.94 26.96
N VAL A 468 -3.38 -28.73 27.42
CA VAL A 468 -4.50 -28.27 26.58
C VAL A 468 -4.85 -26.84 26.97
N LEU A 469 -4.79 -25.92 26.01
CA LEU A 469 -5.30 -24.56 26.13
C LEU A 469 -6.52 -24.44 25.22
N SER A 470 -7.69 -24.19 25.79
CA SER A 470 -8.93 -23.99 25.03
C SER A 470 -9.38 -22.53 25.10
N ALA A 471 -9.96 -22.04 24.01
CA ALA A 471 -10.42 -20.65 23.87
C ALA A 471 -11.60 -20.28 24.78
N THR A 472 -12.34 -21.26 25.30
CA THR A 472 -13.58 -21.04 26.07
C THR A 472 -13.64 -21.91 27.32
N SER A 473 -14.53 -21.53 28.24
CA SER A 473 -14.91 -22.31 29.41
C SER A 473 -16.41 -22.58 29.40
N ASN A 474 -16.84 -23.72 29.95
CA ASN A 474 -18.26 -24.04 30.17
C ASN A 474 -19.12 -23.85 28.89
N ASP A 475 -20.12 -22.97 29.00
CA ASP A 475 -21.11 -22.60 28.01
C ASP A 475 -20.75 -21.36 27.18
N GLU A 476 -19.53 -20.84 27.31
CA GLU A 476 -19.06 -19.64 26.60
C GLU A 476 -18.82 -19.89 25.10
N THR A 477 -18.53 -18.82 24.36
CA THR A 477 -18.32 -18.81 22.91
C THR A 477 -16.94 -18.24 22.57
N ALA A 478 -16.27 -18.83 21.58
CA ALA A 478 -15.04 -18.33 20.98
C ALA A 478 -15.41 -17.30 19.93
N PHE A 479 -15.13 -16.03 20.19
CA PHE A 479 -15.55 -14.92 19.34
C PHE A 479 -14.50 -14.54 18.30
N PRO A 480 -14.92 -14.02 17.13
CA PRO A 480 -14.02 -13.40 16.17
C PRO A 480 -13.70 -11.95 16.57
N ILE A 481 -12.61 -11.43 16.01
CA ILE A 481 -12.32 -10.00 15.93
C ILE A 481 -12.33 -9.57 14.46
N GLU A 482 -13.45 -9.01 14.01
CA GLU A 482 -13.69 -8.66 12.60
C GLU A 482 -12.60 -7.76 12.00
N LYS A 483 -12.15 -6.75 12.74
CA LYS A 483 -11.12 -5.79 12.27
C LYS A 483 -9.78 -6.48 12.02
N GLN A 484 -9.44 -7.49 12.80
CA GLN A 484 -8.18 -8.22 12.71
C GLN A 484 -8.29 -9.48 11.84
N LYS A 485 -9.50 -9.92 11.47
CA LYS A 485 -9.76 -11.15 10.70
C LYS A 485 -9.15 -12.40 11.35
N HIS A 486 -9.42 -12.56 12.64
CA HIS A 486 -8.95 -13.69 13.47
C HIS A 486 -9.97 -14.07 14.54
N GLY A 487 -9.84 -15.27 15.09
CA GLY A 487 -10.39 -15.62 16.40
C GLY A 487 -9.73 -14.80 17.53
N LEU A 488 -10.49 -14.36 18.53
CA LEU A 488 -9.97 -13.56 19.65
C LEU A 488 -8.86 -14.28 20.42
N PHE A 489 -9.02 -15.60 20.59
CA PHE A 489 -8.01 -16.45 21.22
C PHE A 489 -6.73 -16.50 20.37
N THR A 490 -6.86 -16.86 19.09
CA THR A 490 -5.72 -16.97 18.18
C THR A 490 -4.98 -15.65 17.99
N TYR A 491 -5.69 -14.55 17.75
CA TYR A 491 -5.08 -13.22 17.64
C TYR A 491 -4.25 -12.89 18.89
N THR A 492 -4.82 -13.09 20.08
CA THR A 492 -4.16 -12.74 21.35
C THR A 492 -2.91 -13.58 21.58
N LEU A 493 -2.98 -14.87 21.23
CA LEU A 493 -1.84 -15.78 21.30
C LEU A 493 -0.70 -15.35 20.36
N LEU A 494 -1.03 -15.10 19.09
CA LEU A 494 -0.05 -14.71 18.07
C LEU A 494 0.55 -13.34 18.36
N ARG A 495 -0.25 -12.38 18.84
CA ARG A 495 0.20 -11.05 19.28
C ARG A 495 1.27 -11.17 20.36
N LYS A 496 1.04 -12.03 21.36
CA LYS A 496 2.01 -12.20 22.45
C LYS A 496 3.30 -12.85 21.97
N ILE A 497 3.21 -13.84 21.09
CA ILE A 497 4.38 -14.47 20.47
C ILE A 497 5.14 -13.45 19.62
N GLN A 498 4.43 -12.59 18.87
CA GLN A 498 5.04 -11.52 18.07
C GLN A 498 5.84 -10.55 18.95
N GLU A 499 5.27 -10.12 20.07
CA GLU A 499 5.90 -9.20 21.02
C GLU A 499 7.17 -9.74 21.65
N THR A 500 7.16 -11.01 22.05
CA THR A 500 8.33 -11.66 22.68
C THR A 500 9.33 -12.20 21.66
N GLY A 501 9.01 -12.06 20.36
CA GLY A 501 9.76 -12.72 19.30
C GLY A 501 9.75 -14.25 19.39
N GLY A 502 8.84 -14.84 20.17
CA GLY A 502 8.80 -16.27 20.50
C GLY A 502 9.60 -16.69 21.74
N ASP A 503 10.31 -15.80 22.43
CA ASP A 503 10.96 -16.13 23.72
C ASP A 503 9.98 -15.98 24.88
N ILE A 504 9.14 -17.00 25.04
CA ILE A 504 8.13 -17.08 26.10
C ILE A 504 7.91 -18.55 26.48
N THR A 505 7.45 -18.80 27.70
CA THR A 505 7.02 -20.12 28.14
C THR A 505 5.53 -20.36 27.88
N TRP A 506 5.11 -21.64 27.83
CA TRP A 506 3.69 -21.98 27.73
C TRP A 506 2.88 -21.47 28.93
N GLY A 507 3.48 -21.42 30.13
CA GLY A 507 2.83 -20.87 31.33
C GLY A 507 2.54 -19.39 31.21
N GLU A 508 3.56 -18.59 30.84
CA GLU A 508 3.40 -17.14 30.63
C GLU A 508 2.42 -16.82 29.49
N LEU A 509 2.48 -17.58 28.39
CA LEU A 509 1.57 -17.41 27.28
C LEU A 509 0.13 -17.72 27.69
N ALA A 510 -0.09 -18.82 28.41
CA ALA A 510 -1.41 -19.22 28.88
C ALA A 510 -2.03 -18.18 29.84
N ASP A 511 -1.25 -17.67 30.79
CA ASP A 511 -1.70 -16.64 31.73
C ASP A 511 -2.10 -15.36 30.99
N TYR A 512 -1.25 -14.92 30.05
CA TYR A 512 -1.50 -13.71 29.25
C TYR A 512 -2.76 -13.86 28.39
N VAL A 513 -2.90 -14.97 27.67
CA VAL A 513 -4.06 -15.22 26.80
C VAL A 513 -5.33 -15.31 27.64
N THR A 514 -5.30 -16.03 28.76
CA THR A 514 -6.46 -16.16 29.67
C THR A 514 -6.92 -14.79 30.19
N ALA A 515 -5.99 -13.98 30.70
CA ALA A 515 -6.33 -12.65 31.23
C ALA A 515 -6.81 -11.70 30.13
N THR A 516 -6.11 -11.67 28.99
CA THR A 516 -6.38 -10.70 27.92
C THR A 516 -7.69 -11.01 27.19
N VAL A 517 -7.94 -12.28 26.84
CA VAL A 517 -9.19 -12.68 26.17
C VAL A 517 -10.40 -12.43 27.09
N LYS A 518 -10.27 -12.75 28.38
CA LYS A 518 -11.34 -12.49 29.36
C LYS A 518 -11.71 -11.02 29.44
N ASN A 519 -10.71 -10.13 29.48
CA ASN A 519 -10.95 -8.70 29.55
C ASN A 519 -11.50 -8.15 28.23
N ARG A 520 -10.88 -8.51 27.09
CA ARG A 520 -11.23 -7.94 25.78
C ARG A 520 -12.54 -8.46 25.20
N SER A 521 -12.95 -9.69 25.52
CA SER A 521 -14.20 -10.27 24.99
C SER A 521 -15.44 -9.47 25.41
N ILE A 522 -15.45 -8.93 26.63
CA ILE A 522 -16.53 -8.05 27.11
C ILE A 522 -16.53 -6.74 26.29
N ASP A 523 -15.37 -6.12 26.10
CA ASP A 523 -15.26 -4.84 25.41
C ASP A 523 -15.60 -4.94 23.90
N ILE A 524 -15.19 -6.03 23.26
CA ILE A 524 -15.32 -6.22 21.80
C ILE A 524 -16.67 -6.86 21.44
N ASN A 525 -17.07 -7.90 22.18
CA ASN A 525 -18.19 -8.77 21.81
C ASN A 525 -19.37 -8.68 22.81
N GLY A 526 -19.23 -7.94 23.91
CA GLY A 526 -20.28 -7.78 24.92
C GLY A 526 -20.59 -9.05 25.72
N LYS A 527 -19.77 -10.10 25.58
CA LYS A 527 -19.96 -11.41 26.20
C LYS A 527 -18.63 -11.96 26.71
N LEU A 528 -18.70 -12.78 27.76
CA LEU A 528 -17.52 -13.37 28.35
C LEU A 528 -16.98 -14.50 27.46
N GLN A 529 -15.67 -14.48 27.24
CA GLN A 529 -14.90 -15.61 26.75
C GLN A 529 -13.70 -15.81 27.67
N THR A 530 -13.64 -16.95 28.33
CA THR A 530 -12.60 -17.28 29.31
C THR A 530 -11.83 -18.51 28.82
N PRO A 531 -10.60 -18.33 28.33
CA PRO A 531 -9.75 -19.47 28.01
C PRO A 531 -9.49 -20.36 29.23
N THR A 532 -9.30 -21.65 28.99
CA THR A 532 -9.01 -22.63 30.03
C THR A 532 -7.71 -23.36 29.74
N VAL A 533 -7.03 -23.80 30.81
CA VAL A 533 -5.83 -24.62 30.72
C VAL A 533 -6.07 -25.91 31.50
N SER A 534 -5.92 -27.04 30.82
CA SER A 534 -6.01 -28.38 31.41
C SER A 534 -4.71 -29.12 31.15
N VAL A 535 -4.12 -29.67 32.20
CA VAL A 535 -2.78 -30.27 32.14
C VAL A 535 -2.83 -31.65 32.77
N SER A 536 -2.20 -32.64 32.13
CA SER A 536 -2.09 -33.98 32.67
C SER A 536 -1.24 -34.01 33.95
N SER A 537 -1.48 -35.01 34.80
CA SER A 537 -0.82 -35.13 36.10
C SER A 537 0.71 -35.09 36.00
N SER A 538 1.29 -35.78 35.00
CA SER A 538 2.75 -35.83 34.81
C SER A 538 3.38 -34.49 34.37
N MET A 539 2.60 -33.57 33.83
CA MET A 539 3.08 -32.28 33.31
C MET A 539 2.87 -31.12 34.28
N LYS A 540 2.09 -31.32 35.35
CA LYS A 540 1.58 -30.28 36.27
C LYS A 540 2.67 -29.34 36.81
N ASP A 541 3.84 -29.88 37.14
CA ASP A 541 4.93 -29.11 37.77
C ASP A 541 5.95 -28.54 36.76
N ILE A 542 5.90 -28.96 35.49
CA ILE A 542 6.92 -28.61 34.48
C ILE A 542 6.40 -27.75 33.33
N TRP A 543 5.11 -27.87 32.97
CA TRP A 543 4.58 -27.27 31.74
C TRP A 543 4.76 -25.75 31.69
N ARG A 544 4.65 -25.07 32.84
CA ARG A 544 4.75 -23.62 32.93
C ARG A 544 6.12 -23.09 32.53
N ASN A 545 7.17 -23.90 32.67
CA ASN A 545 8.55 -23.52 32.37
C ASN A 545 9.01 -24.01 30.98
N LEU A 546 8.15 -24.72 30.24
CA LEU A 546 8.48 -25.17 28.89
C LEU A 546 8.48 -23.96 27.95
N LYS A 547 9.63 -23.69 27.33
CA LYS A 547 9.75 -22.66 26.30
C LYS A 547 9.10 -23.10 25.00
N LEU A 548 8.59 -22.12 24.24
CA LEU A 548 8.09 -22.32 22.89
C LEU A 548 9.22 -22.64 21.89
N ARG A 549 10.43 -22.12 22.14
CA ARG A 549 11.62 -22.30 21.31
C ARG A 549 12.88 -22.51 22.14
#